data_AF-A0A921CP41-F1
#
_entry.id   AF-A0A921CP41-F1
#
_cell.length_a   1.000
_cell.length_b   1.000
_cell.length_c   1.000
_cell.angle_alpha   90.00
_cell.angle_beta   90.00
_cell.angle_gamma   90.00
#
_symmetry.space_group_name_H-M   'P 1'
#
loop_
_entity.id
_entity.type
_entity.pdbx_description
1 polymer ?
#
loop_
_entity_poly.entity_id
_entity_poly.type
_entity_poly.pdbx_seq_one_letter_code
_entity_poly.pdbx_strand_id
1 'polypeptide(L)'
;MLVETINNNYQENLDNTNKNGIYEVNATASPGSYTYSWKYVGESDDLYDPDMIHGESYATQLTFSVPPKKIKGGETVSLDFSLSFTEQNLSFFDGYEGCRADWGNLRFKSADGKNFFEIYSSVKYSEKNVFSVSGTISAVIPAGYSEGDREELWTGGSKSGTYYVYEWRAQ
;
A
#
# COMPACT_ATOMS: atom_id res chain seq x y z
N MET A 1 -8.96 18.99 -11.86
CA MET A 1 -7.56 19.45 -11.68
C MET A 1 -7.11 19.05 -10.29
N LEU A 2 -5.88 18.57 -10.12
CA LEU A 2 -5.33 18.26 -8.80
C LEU A 2 -5.22 19.56 -7.99
N VAL A 3 -5.83 19.57 -6.80
CA VAL A 3 -5.85 20.73 -5.90
C VAL A 3 -5.16 20.46 -4.57
N GLU A 4 -5.08 19.20 -4.16
CA GLU A 4 -4.49 18.82 -2.87
C GLU A 4 -3.89 17.41 -2.93
N THR A 5 -2.91 17.16 -2.07
CA THR A 5 -2.29 15.84 -1.90
C THR A 5 -2.09 15.59 -0.41
N ILE A 6 -2.69 14.51 0.09
CA ILE A 6 -2.74 14.19 1.51
C ILE A 6 -2.08 12.84 1.72
N ASN A 7 -1.02 12.80 2.51
CA ASN A 7 -0.31 11.57 2.86
C ASN A 7 -0.89 11.00 4.16
N ASN A 8 -1.16 9.71 4.19
CA ASN A 8 -1.65 8.99 5.37
C ASN A 8 -0.74 7.80 5.67
N ASN A 9 -0.12 7.79 6.84
CA ASN A 9 0.72 6.69 7.33
C ASN A 9 0.04 5.89 8.46
N TYR A 10 -1.27 6.10 8.70
CA TYR A 10 -2.05 5.41 9.74
C TYR A 10 -1.36 5.42 11.12
N GLN A 11 -0.80 6.57 11.52
CA GLN A 11 0.04 6.70 12.70
C GLN A 11 -0.58 6.12 13.97
N GLU A 12 -1.89 6.33 14.21
CA GLU A 12 -2.58 5.77 15.38
C GLU A 12 -2.50 4.23 15.43
N ASN A 13 -2.61 3.55 14.29
CA ASN A 13 -2.46 2.09 14.21
C ASN A 13 -1.02 1.65 14.49
N LEU A 14 -0.03 2.42 14.01
CA LEU A 14 1.38 2.16 14.29
C LEU A 14 1.67 2.33 15.78
N ASP A 15 1.21 3.43 16.38
CA ASP A 15 1.38 3.73 17.80
C ASP A 15 0.72 2.66 18.67
N ASN A 16 -0.49 2.22 18.31
CA ASN A 16 -1.19 1.13 19.01
C ASN A 16 -0.42 -0.20 18.92
N THR A 17 0.23 -0.49 17.79
CA THR A 17 1.06 -1.69 17.63
C THR A 17 2.33 -1.59 18.46
N ASN A 18 2.94 -0.41 18.52
CA ASN A 18 4.16 -0.13 19.29
C ASN A 18 3.93 -0.04 20.81
N LYS A 19 2.69 0.20 21.27
CA LYS A 19 2.34 0.56 22.66
C LYS A 19 2.86 -0.38 23.74
N ASN A 20 2.93 -1.68 23.47
CA ASN A 20 3.34 -2.70 24.45
C ASN A 20 4.82 -3.08 24.37
N GLY A 21 5.58 -2.51 23.42
CA GLY A 21 7.01 -2.78 23.27
C GLY A 21 7.35 -4.21 22.85
N ILE A 22 6.40 -4.95 22.27
CA ILE A 22 6.61 -6.30 21.71
C ILE A 22 6.92 -6.21 20.21
N TYR A 23 6.48 -5.12 19.56
CA TYR A 23 6.71 -4.85 18.15
C TYR A 23 7.26 -3.44 17.97
N GLU A 24 8.10 -3.29 16.96
CA GLU A 24 8.51 -2.01 16.40
C GLU A 24 8.01 -1.94 14.95
N VAL A 25 7.07 -1.03 14.69
CA VAL A 25 6.55 -0.76 13.35
C VAL A 25 6.71 0.69 12.96
N ASN A 26 7.01 0.92 11.68
CA ASN A 26 7.07 2.23 11.07
C ASN A 26 6.48 2.18 9.65
N ALA A 27 5.87 3.28 9.23
CA ALA A 27 5.43 3.45 7.85
C ALA A 27 5.68 4.88 7.38
N THR A 28 6.02 5.05 6.11
CA THR A 28 6.09 6.37 5.48
C THR A 28 5.17 6.42 4.27
N ALA A 29 4.59 7.60 4.04
CA ALA A 29 3.76 7.87 2.88
C ALA A 29 4.21 9.17 2.24
N SER A 30 4.53 9.08 0.96
CA SER A 30 4.79 10.22 0.09
C SER A 30 4.16 9.97 -1.27
N PRO A 31 3.91 11.01 -2.09
CA PRO A 31 3.29 10.84 -3.39
C PRO A 31 4.05 9.83 -4.26
N GLY A 32 3.46 8.66 -4.46
CA GLY A 32 4.02 7.59 -5.29
C GLY A 32 5.06 6.70 -4.60
N SER A 33 5.37 6.89 -3.32
CA SER A 33 6.32 6.04 -2.59
C SER A 33 5.91 5.82 -1.13
N TYR A 34 5.86 4.55 -0.75
CA TYR A 34 5.39 4.08 0.55
C TYR A 34 6.31 3.00 1.11
N THR A 35 6.67 3.11 2.38
CA THR A 35 7.47 2.09 3.06
C THR A 35 6.74 1.59 4.29
N TYR A 36 7.00 0.34 4.64
CA TYR A 36 6.58 -0.24 5.91
C TYR A 36 7.70 -1.13 6.45
N SER A 37 7.92 -1.09 7.77
CA SER A 37 8.82 -1.99 8.47
C SER A 37 8.12 -2.55 9.69
N TRP A 38 8.36 -3.83 9.96
CA TRP A 38 7.87 -4.53 11.14
C TRP A 38 9.01 -5.33 11.74
N LYS A 39 9.12 -5.30 13.07
CA LYS A 39 10.10 -6.07 13.83
C LYS A 39 9.48 -6.58 15.13
N TYR A 40 9.74 -7.84 15.45
CA TYR A 40 9.49 -8.41 16.76
C TYR A 40 10.63 -8.05 17.71
N VAL A 41 10.28 -7.45 18.85
CA VAL A 41 11.24 -7.05 19.90
C VAL A 41 10.94 -7.70 21.25
N GLY A 42 9.92 -8.57 21.32
CA GLY A 42 9.66 -9.41 22.49
C GLY A 42 10.78 -10.43 22.76
N GLU A 43 10.69 -11.13 23.88
CA GLU A 43 11.62 -12.20 24.24
C GLU A 43 11.46 -13.41 23.30
N SER A 44 12.55 -14.08 22.95
CA SER A 44 12.47 -15.33 22.20
C SER A 44 11.76 -16.41 23.02
N ASP A 45 11.06 -17.32 22.34
CA ASP A 45 10.32 -18.43 22.94
C ASP A 45 10.47 -19.70 22.08
N ASP A 46 10.96 -20.78 22.69
CA ASP A 46 11.23 -22.08 22.08
C ASP A 46 10.08 -23.10 22.28
N LEU A 47 8.93 -22.65 22.80
CA LEU A 47 7.73 -23.48 22.92
C LEU A 47 6.98 -23.65 21.58
N TYR A 48 7.40 -22.96 20.52
CA TYR A 48 6.80 -22.98 19.19
C TYR A 48 7.70 -23.69 18.17
N ASP A 49 7.11 -24.17 17.06
CA ASP A 49 7.87 -24.74 15.93
C ASP A 49 7.45 -24.04 14.63
N PRO A 50 8.31 -23.19 14.04
CA PRO A 50 9.66 -22.84 14.51
C PRO A 50 9.64 -21.93 15.76
N ASP A 51 10.79 -21.80 16.43
CA ASP A 51 10.95 -20.91 17.60
C ASP A 51 10.56 -19.46 17.24
N MET A 52 9.93 -18.75 18.17
CA MET A 52 9.70 -17.31 18.05
C MET A 52 10.99 -16.57 18.42
N ILE A 53 11.62 -15.87 17.48
CA ILE A 53 12.96 -15.31 17.69
C ILE A 53 12.91 -13.77 17.79
N HIS A 54 13.48 -13.21 18.87
CA HIS A 54 13.72 -11.78 19.00
C HIS A 54 14.49 -11.21 17.80
N GLY A 55 13.98 -10.13 17.20
CA GLY A 55 14.61 -9.47 16.04
C GLY A 55 14.14 -9.99 14.68
N GLU A 56 13.21 -10.94 14.64
CA GLU A 56 12.50 -11.27 13.40
C GLU A 56 11.85 -10.01 12.83
N SER A 57 12.00 -9.79 11.52
CA SER A 57 11.60 -8.55 10.88
C SER A 57 11.39 -8.69 9.39
N TYR A 58 10.62 -7.75 8.83
CA TYR A 58 10.58 -7.51 7.40
C TYR A 58 10.35 -6.03 7.12
N ALA A 59 10.73 -5.62 5.91
CA ALA A 59 10.41 -4.30 5.38
C ALA A 59 9.94 -4.41 3.93
N THR A 60 9.09 -3.47 3.52
CA THR A 60 8.52 -3.41 2.18
C THR A 60 8.65 -2.01 1.59
N GLN A 61 8.74 -1.98 0.27
CA GLN A 61 8.65 -0.76 -0.53
C GLN A 61 7.55 -0.96 -1.57
N LEU A 62 6.62 -0.01 -1.58
CA LEU A 62 5.60 0.15 -2.60
C LEU A 62 5.84 1.47 -3.35
N THR A 63 5.78 1.42 -4.67
CA THR A 63 5.76 2.61 -5.51
C THR A 63 4.54 2.61 -6.42
N PHE A 64 4.07 3.81 -6.73
CA PHE A 64 3.08 4.09 -7.76
C PHE A 64 3.60 5.24 -8.63
N SER A 65 3.34 5.20 -9.94
CA SER A 65 3.51 6.40 -10.75
C SER A 65 2.60 7.52 -10.23
N VAL A 66 3.08 8.76 -10.27
CA VAL A 66 2.30 9.92 -9.82
C VAL A 66 1.23 10.22 -10.87
N PRO A 67 -0.06 10.32 -10.48
CA PRO A 67 -1.14 10.56 -11.43
C PRO A 67 -1.02 11.95 -12.09
N PRO A 68 -1.63 12.15 -13.27
CA PRO A 68 -1.61 13.44 -13.95
C PRO A 68 -2.24 14.56 -13.12
N LYS A 69 -1.71 15.80 -13.24
CA LYS A 69 -2.28 16.99 -12.57
C LYS A 69 -3.67 17.38 -13.11
N LYS A 70 -4.01 16.95 -14.31
CA LYS A 70 -5.30 17.20 -14.96
C LYS A 70 -5.80 15.88 -15.52
N ILE A 71 -7.05 15.56 -15.19
CA ILE A 71 -7.78 14.39 -15.67
C ILE A 71 -9.14 14.92 -16.11
N LYS A 72 -9.58 14.52 -17.30
CA LYS A 72 -10.93 14.80 -17.81
C LYS A 72 -11.80 13.56 -17.61
N GLY A 73 -13.09 13.79 -17.44
CA GLY A 73 -14.07 12.71 -17.46
C GLY A 73 -14.03 11.96 -18.79
N GLY A 74 -14.10 10.64 -18.73
CA GLY A 74 -13.95 9.73 -19.86
C GLY A 74 -12.50 9.39 -20.21
N GLU A 75 -11.49 10.02 -19.58
CA GLU A 75 -10.09 9.65 -19.80
C GLU A 75 -9.73 8.38 -19.04
N THR A 76 -8.96 7.51 -19.69
CA THR A 76 -8.28 6.41 -19.03
C THR A 76 -7.07 6.94 -18.29
N VAL A 77 -7.01 6.73 -16.99
CA VAL A 77 -5.81 6.94 -16.18
C VAL A 77 -5.16 5.59 -15.95
N SER A 78 -3.86 5.50 -16.23
CA SER A 78 -3.04 4.33 -15.99
C SER A 78 -1.94 4.65 -14.98
N LEU A 79 -1.73 3.75 -14.03
CA LEU A 79 -0.73 3.85 -12.99
C LEU A 79 0.15 2.59 -13.00
N ASP A 80 1.45 2.78 -13.00
CA ASP A 80 2.42 1.71 -12.82
C ASP A 80 2.69 1.56 -11.32
N PHE A 81 2.85 0.32 -10.85
CA PHE A 81 3.16 0.04 -9.46
C PHE A 81 4.21 -1.05 -9.32
N SER A 82 4.93 -1.02 -8.20
CA SER A 82 5.84 -2.08 -7.78
C SER A 82 5.77 -2.23 -6.26
N LEU A 83 5.55 -3.45 -5.79
CA LEU A 83 5.51 -3.82 -4.38
C LEU A 83 6.51 -4.96 -4.15
N SER A 84 7.39 -4.81 -3.17
CA SER A 84 8.39 -5.84 -2.86
C SER A 84 8.86 -5.76 -1.41
N PHE A 85 9.34 -6.90 -0.89
CA PHE A 85 10.14 -6.88 0.33
C PHE A 85 11.52 -6.27 0.06
N THR A 86 11.97 -5.39 0.95
CA THR A 86 13.33 -4.82 0.94
C THR A 86 14.24 -5.48 1.97
N GLU A 87 13.67 -6.02 3.03
CA GLU A 87 14.36 -6.79 4.07
C GLU A 87 13.47 -7.94 4.53
N GLN A 88 14.08 -9.09 4.82
CA GLN A 88 13.38 -10.26 5.36
C GLN A 88 14.32 -11.03 6.28
N ASN A 89 13.89 -11.20 7.52
CA ASN A 89 14.51 -12.05 8.54
C ASN A 89 13.38 -12.71 9.32
N LEU A 90 12.71 -13.68 8.71
CA LEU A 90 11.52 -14.33 9.25
C LEU A 90 11.74 -15.83 9.38
N SER A 91 11.28 -16.38 10.50
CA SER A 91 11.23 -17.81 10.79
C SER A 91 9.85 -18.19 11.32
N PHE A 92 9.42 -17.58 12.42
CA PHE A 92 8.12 -17.80 13.04
C PHE A 92 7.02 -16.95 12.44
N PHE A 93 7.32 -15.67 12.19
CA PHE A 93 6.32 -14.72 11.70
C PHE A 93 6.21 -14.74 10.17
N ASP A 94 5.03 -14.34 9.70
CA ASP A 94 4.79 -14.14 8.27
C ASP A 94 4.89 -12.65 7.91
N GLY A 95 5.46 -12.37 6.74
CA GLY A 95 5.47 -11.06 6.10
C GLY A 95 4.31 -10.92 5.13
N TYR A 96 3.60 -9.80 5.18
CA TYR A 96 2.49 -9.51 4.27
C TYR A 96 2.41 -8.02 3.97
N GLU A 97 2.17 -7.69 2.70
CA GLU A 97 1.75 -6.35 2.30
C GLU A 97 0.85 -6.45 1.07
N GLY A 98 -0.07 -5.50 0.94
CA GLY A 98 -0.99 -5.46 -0.19
C GLY A 98 -1.24 -4.03 -0.66
N CYS A 99 -1.43 -3.83 -1.95
CA CYS A 99 -1.61 -2.52 -2.56
C CYS A 99 -2.77 -2.46 -3.55
N ARG A 100 -3.32 -1.25 -3.74
CA ARG A 100 -4.33 -0.94 -4.77
C ARG A 100 -4.37 0.56 -5.09
N ALA A 101 -5.19 0.93 -6.06
CA ALA A 101 -5.59 2.31 -6.33
C ALA A 101 -7.09 2.43 -6.60
N ASP A 102 -7.69 3.49 -6.09
CA ASP A 102 -9.14 3.70 -6.11
C ASP A 102 -9.49 5.16 -6.44
N TRP A 103 -10.49 5.40 -7.28
CA TRP A 103 -11.11 6.71 -7.49
C TRP A 103 -12.51 6.71 -6.89
N GLY A 104 -12.69 7.25 -5.69
CA GLY A 104 -13.93 7.07 -4.92
C GLY A 104 -14.32 5.57 -4.83
N ASN A 105 -15.45 5.19 -5.43
CA ASN A 105 -15.90 3.78 -5.50
C ASN A 105 -15.34 2.98 -6.69
N LEU A 106 -14.67 3.63 -7.65
CA LEU A 106 -14.10 3.00 -8.83
C LEU A 106 -12.74 2.38 -8.48
N ARG A 107 -12.57 1.09 -8.80
CA ARG A 107 -11.31 0.36 -8.59
C ARG A 107 -10.48 0.36 -9.86
N PHE A 108 -9.20 0.71 -9.76
CA PHE A 108 -8.25 0.51 -10.86
C PHE A 108 -8.00 -0.98 -11.04
N LYS A 109 -7.89 -1.43 -12.29
CA LYS A 109 -7.71 -2.84 -12.63
C LYS A 109 -6.54 -3.05 -13.57
N SER A 110 -5.82 -4.15 -13.39
CA SER A 110 -4.88 -4.68 -14.38
C SER A 110 -5.63 -5.29 -15.57
N ALA A 111 -4.89 -5.66 -16.62
CA ALA A 111 -5.43 -6.29 -17.81
C ALA A 111 -6.17 -7.62 -17.54
N ASP A 112 -5.78 -8.36 -16.50
CA ASP A 112 -6.45 -9.59 -16.04
C ASP A 112 -7.63 -9.32 -15.08
N GLY A 113 -7.97 -8.04 -14.84
CA GLY A 113 -9.12 -7.63 -14.05
C GLY A 113 -8.89 -7.58 -12.53
N LYS A 114 -7.67 -7.84 -12.04
CA LYS A 114 -7.32 -7.71 -10.62
C LYS A 114 -7.23 -6.24 -10.22
N ASN A 115 -7.64 -5.94 -8.99
CA ASN A 115 -7.61 -4.59 -8.41
C ASN A 115 -6.88 -4.55 -7.06
N PHE A 116 -6.26 -5.67 -6.67
CA PHE A 116 -5.53 -5.82 -5.43
C PHE A 116 -4.38 -6.79 -5.69
N PHE A 117 -3.22 -6.45 -5.15
CA PHE A 117 -1.97 -7.19 -5.33
C PHE A 117 -1.30 -7.32 -3.99
N GLU A 118 -0.70 -8.48 -3.73
CA GLU A 118 -0.11 -8.79 -2.45
C GLU A 118 1.22 -9.51 -2.61
N ILE A 119 2.08 -9.28 -1.62
CA ILE A 119 3.31 -10.03 -1.38
C ILE A 119 3.15 -10.78 -0.07
N TYR A 120 3.75 -11.96 0.00
CA TYR A 120 3.68 -12.84 1.15
C TYR A 120 5.01 -13.57 1.33
N SER A 121 5.45 -13.69 2.58
CA SER A 121 6.65 -14.42 2.95
C SER A 121 6.39 -15.23 4.21
N SER A 122 6.58 -16.54 4.11
CA SER A 122 6.45 -17.48 5.21
C SER A 122 7.48 -18.60 5.04
N VAL A 123 8.13 -18.99 6.14
CA VAL A 123 8.94 -20.22 6.16
C VAL A 123 8.02 -21.44 6.17
N LYS A 124 6.92 -21.38 6.93
CA LYS A 124 5.95 -22.49 7.09
C LYS A 124 5.15 -22.77 5.83
N TYR A 125 4.75 -21.73 5.09
CA TYR A 125 3.94 -21.82 3.87
C TYR A 125 4.73 -21.33 2.66
N SER A 126 5.98 -21.78 2.54
CA SER A 126 6.92 -21.29 1.52
C SER A 126 6.42 -21.41 0.07
N GLU A 127 5.54 -22.37 -0.20
CA GLU A 127 4.91 -22.56 -1.51
C GLU A 127 3.98 -21.41 -1.93
N LYS A 128 3.55 -20.57 -0.98
CA LYS A 128 2.70 -19.39 -1.21
C LYS A 128 3.50 -18.11 -1.35
N ASN A 129 4.82 -18.17 -1.20
CA ASN A 129 5.65 -16.96 -1.16
C ASN A 129 5.58 -16.21 -2.49
N VAL A 130 5.31 -14.91 -2.37
CA VAL A 130 5.34 -13.93 -3.45
C VAL A 130 6.16 -12.77 -2.93
N PHE A 131 7.42 -12.66 -3.33
CA PHE A 131 8.32 -11.65 -2.76
C PHE A 131 8.21 -10.27 -3.40
N SER A 132 7.66 -10.23 -4.61
CA SER A 132 7.41 -8.99 -5.34
C SER A 132 6.25 -9.16 -6.32
N VAL A 133 5.57 -8.05 -6.59
CA VAL A 133 4.54 -7.94 -7.61
C VAL A 133 4.60 -6.53 -8.20
N SER A 134 4.47 -6.42 -9.51
CA SER A 134 4.48 -5.14 -10.21
C SER A 134 3.57 -5.22 -11.43
N GLY A 135 3.10 -4.07 -11.90
CA GLY A 135 2.33 -4.01 -13.13
C GLY A 135 1.73 -2.64 -13.37
N THR A 136 0.79 -2.62 -14.30
CA THR A 136 0.02 -1.42 -14.64
C THR A 136 -1.45 -1.69 -14.33
N ILE A 137 -2.08 -0.73 -13.67
CA ILE A 137 -3.53 -0.71 -13.42
C ILE A 137 -4.15 0.53 -14.03
N SER A 138 -5.40 0.44 -14.46
CA SER A 138 -6.08 1.55 -15.11
C SER A 138 -7.55 1.62 -14.77
N ALA A 139 -8.12 2.80 -14.96
CA ALA A 139 -9.55 3.07 -14.81
C ALA A 139 -9.98 4.20 -15.77
N VAL A 140 -11.20 4.12 -16.27
CA VAL A 140 -11.84 5.22 -17.01
C VAL A 140 -12.51 6.12 -15.98
N ILE A 141 -12.03 7.36 -15.84
CA ILE A 141 -12.48 8.27 -14.79
C ILE A 141 -13.84 8.87 -15.18
N PRO A 142 -14.87 8.79 -14.31
CA PRO A 142 -16.17 9.38 -14.62
C PRO A 142 -16.06 10.91 -14.70
N ALA A 143 -17.00 11.53 -15.43
CA ALA A 143 -17.17 12.98 -15.34
C ALA A 143 -17.70 13.37 -13.95
N GLY A 144 -17.23 14.51 -13.44
CA GLY A 144 -17.85 15.12 -12.26
C GLY A 144 -19.29 15.58 -12.57
N TYR A 145 -20.09 15.77 -11.52
CA TYR A 145 -21.50 16.14 -11.68
C TYR A 145 -21.67 17.66 -11.87
N SER A 146 -20.81 18.47 -11.24
CA SER A 146 -20.87 19.93 -11.24
C SER A 146 -19.47 20.54 -11.08
N GLU A 147 -19.28 21.75 -11.60
CA GLU A 147 -18.02 22.49 -11.39
C GLU A 147 -17.79 22.71 -9.89
N GLY A 148 -16.55 22.46 -9.45
CA GLY A 148 -16.17 22.53 -8.04
C GLY A 148 -16.29 21.20 -7.27
N ASP A 149 -16.90 20.17 -7.85
CA ASP A 149 -16.97 18.84 -7.22
C ASP A 149 -15.57 18.30 -6.93
N ARG A 150 -15.39 17.71 -5.75
CA ARG A 150 -14.10 17.12 -5.34
C ARG A 150 -14.20 15.61 -5.35
N GLU A 151 -13.23 14.99 -6.00
CA GLU A 151 -13.10 13.55 -6.12
C GLU A 151 -11.67 13.14 -5.74
N GLU A 152 -11.53 11.95 -5.17
CA GLU A 152 -10.27 11.49 -4.61
C GLU A 152 -9.75 10.26 -5.34
N LEU A 153 -8.51 10.34 -5.81
CA LEU A 153 -7.73 9.18 -6.18
C LEU A 153 -6.85 8.77 -5.00
N TRP A 154 -7.07 7.58 -4.47
CA TRP A 154 -6.22 6.98 -3.44
C TRP A 154 -5.24 5.99 -4.09
N THR A 155 -3.95 6.07 -3.72
CA THR A 155 -2.97 5.01 -4.00
C THR A 155 -2.25 4.63 -2.70
N GLY A 156 -1.96 3.37 -2.49
CA GLY A 156 -1.28 2.97 -1.26
C GLY A 156 -1.25 1.48 -0.99
N GLY A 157 -0.60 1.17 0.12
CA GLY A 157 -0.55 -0.14 0.75
C GLY A 157 -1.57 -0.26 1.89
N SER A 158 -1.51 -1.37 2.63
CA SER A 158 -2.41 -1.66 3.74
C SER A 158 -2.15 -0.77 4.97
N LYS A 159 -0.98 -0.14 5.05
CA LYS A 159 -0.50 0.65 6.19
C LYS A 159 -0.13 2.10 5.86
N SER A 160 -0.29 2.50 4.60
CA SER A 160 0.12 3.82 4.13
C SER A 160 -0.51 4.14 2.78
N GLY A 161 -0.82 5.39 2.49
CA GLY A 161 -1.35 5.80 1.19
C GLY A 161 -1.34 7.31 0.99
N THR A 162 -1.64 7.73 -0.23
CA THR A 162 -1.78 9.13 -0.63
C THR A 162 -3.15 9.33 -1.26
N TYR A 163 -3.87 10.35 -0.83
CA TYR A 163 -5.05 10.88 -1.52
C TYR A 163 -4.62 12.04 -2.42
N TYR A 164 -4.95 11.95 -3.70
CA TYR A 164 -4.84 13.01 -4.68
C TYR A 164 -6.24 13.59 -4.89
N VAL A 165 -6.49 14.79 -4.39
CA VAL A 165 -7.82 15.42 -4.46
C VAL A 165 -7.91 16.24 -5.73
N TYR A 166 -8.87 15.88 -6.58
CA TYR A 166 -9.16 16.55 -7.83
C TYR A 166 -10.43 17.36 -7.73
N GLU A 167 -10.39 18.60 -8.22
CA GLU A 167 -11.58 19.44 -8.37
C GLU A 167 -12.06 19.46 -9.82
N TRP A 168 -13.33 19.15 -10.05
CA TRP A 168 -13.95 19.19 -11.35
C TRP A 168 -14.05 20.61 -11.87
N ARG A 169 -13.67 20.80 -13.13
CA ARG A 169 -13.81 22.06 -13.83
C ARG A 169 -14.61 21.79 -15.09
N ALA A 170 -15.72 22.51 -15.25
CA ALA A 170 -16.45 22.49 -16.51
C ALA A 170 -15.48 22.90 -17.64
N GLN A 171 -15.53 22.17 -18.75
CA GLN A 171 -14.70 22.50 -19.92
C GLN A 171 -15.26 23.70 -20.65
#